data_AF-A0A949YI89-F1
#
_entry.id   AF-A0A949YI89-F1
#
_cell.length_a   1.000
_cell.length_b   1.000
_cell.length_c   1.000
_cell.angle_alpha   90.00
_cell.angle_beta   90.00
_cell.angle_gamma   90.00
#
_symmetry.space_group_name_H-M   'P 1'
#
loop_
_entity.id
_entity.type
_entity.pdbx_description
1 polymer ?
#
loop_
_entity_poly.entity_id
_entity_poly.type
_entity_poly.pdbx_seq_one_letter_code
_entity_poly.pdbx_strand_id
1 'polypeptide(L)'
;MTTMTRTTEIRKIAFIGDYLPRKCGIATFTHDVCTSVATQFPGSDCFVVPVNDLPQGYDYPREVRFEIEEQELDSYLRAADYLNFANADVVCLQHEYGIFGGPSGSHIIRLLRNLRMPVATTLHTVLQEPNDDQRRVLDQVIDLSARVIVMTERAHALLRKVYAVPEAKIDLIAHGIPDMAFIDPAFYKDQFGVEGKFVALTFGLLSPNKGIEHMLRAMPAILREYPSFV
;
A
#
# COMPACT_ATOMS: atom_id res chain seq x y z
N MET A 1 -26.26 10.45 10.30
CA MET A 1 -25.15 11.40 10.13
C MET A 1 -25.32 12.07 8.79
N THR A 2 -25.50 13.39 8.77
CA THR A 2 -25.65 14.17 7.55
C THR A 2 -24.30 14.16 6.83
N THR A 3 -24.20 13.46 5.70
CA THR A 3 -23.02 13.47 4.83
C THR A 3 -22.91 14.86 4.23
N MET A 4 -22.15 15.75 4.88
CA MET A 4 -21.70 16.98 4.25
C MET A 4 -20.85 16.59 3.05
N THR A 5 -21.35 16.84 1.85
CA THR A 5 -20.60 16.69 0.61
C THR A 5 -19.43 17.66 0.65
N ARG A 6 -18.22 17.13 0.88
CA ARG A 6 -16.99 17.93 0.82
C ARG A 6 -16.76 18.29 -0.65
N THR A 7 -16.63 19.59 -0.92
CA THR A 7 -16.29 20.10 -2.26
C THR A 7 -14.78 20.23 -2.41
N THR A 8 -14.24 19.76 -3.53
CA THR A 8 -12.83 19.88 -3.92
C THR A 8 -12.74 20.34 -5.38
N GLU A 9 -11.69 21.08 -5.72
CA GLU A 9 -11.38 21.43 -7.11
C GLU A 9 -10.76 20.24 -7.87
N ILE A 10 -10.25 19.24 -7.16
CA ILE A 10 -9.69 18.01 -7.74
C ILE A 10 -10.84 17.12 -8.22
N ARG A 11 -10.95 16.99 -9.55
CA ARG A 11 -12.02 16.24 -10.20
C ARG A 11 -11.61 14.85 -10.61
N LYS A 12 -10.34 14.58 -10.92
CA LYS A 12 -9.90 13.28 -11.42
C LYS A 12 -8.64 12.78 -10.73
N ILE A 13 -8.75 11.64 -10.08
CA ILE A 13 -7.72 11.07 -9.20
C ILE A 13 -7.36 9.67 -9.69
N ALA A 14 -6.08 9.46 -10.01
CA ALA A 14 -5.57 8.16 -10.43
C ALA A 14 -4.81 7.48 -9.28
N PHE A 15 -5.11 6.21 -9.02
CA PHE A 15 -4.38 5.39 -8.03
C PHE A 15 -3.48 4.39 -8.75
N ILE A 16 -2.19 4.34 -8.39
CA ILE A 16 -1.20 3.42 -8.98
C ILE A 16 -0.63 2.54 -7.87
N GLY A 17 -0.54 1.23 -8.11
CA GLY A 17 0.00 0.25 -7.17
C GLY A 17 -0.50 -1.15 -7.49
N ASP A 18 -0.55 -2.02 -6.49
CA ASP A 18 -1.30 -3.27 -6.60
C ASP A 18 -2.80 -2.99 -6.41
N TYR A 19 -3.68 -3.84 -6.93
CA TYR A 19 -5.12 -3.72 -6.75
C TYR A 19 -5.84 -5.07 -6.71
N LEU A 20 -7.03 -5.11 -6.09
CA LEU A 20 -7.87 -6.30 -6.10
C LEU A 20 -8.28 -6.65 -7.54
N PRO A 21 -8.29 -7.93 -7.93
CA PRO A 21 -8.36 -9.13 -7.08
C PRO A 21 -7.01 -9.75 -6.68
N ARG A 22 -5.87 -9.10 -6.95
CA ARG A 22 -4.57 -9.57 -6.45
C ARG A 22 -4.58 -9.64 -4.92
N LYS A 23 -4.23 -10.80 -4.37
CA LYS A 23 -4.28 -11.05 -2.91
C LYS A 23 -2.98 -10.61 -2.24
N CYS A 24 -2.81 -9.30 -2.05
CA CYS A 24 -1.73 -8.74 -1.25
C CYS A 24 -2.22 -7.57 -0.37
N GLY A 25 -1.42 -7.21 0.64
CA GLY A 25 -1.77 -6.14 1.56
C GLY A 25 -1.88 -4.78 0.87
N ILE A 26 -1.00 -4.51 -0.10
CA ILE A 26 -1.00 -3.24 -0.85
C ILE A 26 -2.20 -3.16 -1.80
N ALA A 27 -2.61 -4.26 -2.42
CA ALA A 27 -3.84 -4.30 -3.22
C ALA A 27 -5.07 -3.93 -2.39
N THR A 28 -5.15 -4.45 -1.16
CA THR A 28 -6.23 -4.11 -0.22
C THR A 28 -6.14 -2.63 0.17
N PHE A 29 -4.93 -2.14 0.49
CA PHE A 29 -4.71 -0.73 0.82
C PHE A 29 -5.14 0.22 -0.31
N THR A 30 -4.70 -0.03 -1.55
CA THR A 30 -5.06 0.80 -2.71
C THR A 30 -6.58 0.79 -2.92
N HIS A 31 -7.23 -0.38 -2.79
CA HIS A 31 -8.68 -0.51 -2.87
C HIS A 31 -9.40 0.32 -1.81
N ASP A 32 -8.98 0.20 -0.55
CA ASP A 32 -9.60 0.91 0.57
C ASP A 32 -9.45 2.43 0.45
N VAL A 33 -8.26 2.91 0.06
CA VAL A 33 -8.01 4.34 -0.15
C VAL A 33 -8.83 4.87 -1.33
N CYS A 34 -8.80 4.19 -2.49
CA CYS A 34 -9.58 4.60 -3.66
C CYS A 34 -11.08 4.69 -3.33
N THR A 35 -11.61 3.65 -2.69
CA THR A 35 -13.03 3.58 -2.30
C THR A 35 -13.39 4.65 -1.27
N SER A 36 -12.52 4.88 -0.28
CA SER A 36 -12.73 5.92 0.74
C SER A 36 -12.74 7.32 0.14
N VAL A 37 -11.81 7.62 -0.77
CA VAL A 37 -11.76 8.92 -1.46
C VAL A 37 -13.00 9.11 -2.33
N ALA A 38 -13.38 8.11 -3.14
CA ALA A 38 -14.58 8.18 -3.97
C ALA A 38 -15.86 8.37 -3.14
N THR A 39 -15.95 7.72 -1.96
CA THR A 39 -17.09 7.83 -1.05
C THR A 39 -17.17 9.21 -0.39
N GLN A 40 -16.03 9.76 0.05
CA GLN A 40 -15.99 11.07 0.72
C GLN A 40 -16.15 12.23 -0.26
N PHE A 41 -15.75 12.04 -1.52
CA PHE A 41 -15.80 13.04 -2.59
C PHE A 41 -16.53 12.48 -3.81
N PRO A 42 -17.86 12.31 -3.76
CA PRO A 42 -18.64 11.68 -4.84
C PRO A 42 -18.64 12.48 -6.16
N GLY A 43 -18.19 13.73 -6.13
CA GLY A 43 -17.99 14.57 -7.31
C GLY A 43 -16.61 14.43 -7.97
N SER A 44 -15.74 13.55 -7.45
CA SER A 44 -14.43 13.25 -7.99
C SER A 44 -14.44 11.88 -8.68
N ASP A 45 -13.92 11.84 -9.90
CA ASP A 45 -13.70 10.66 -10.70
C ASP A 45 -12.42 9.94 -10.25
N CYS A 46 -12.59 8.87 -9.48
CA CYS A 46 -11.48 8.03 -8.99
C CYS A 46 -11.33 6.80 -9.87
N PHE A 47 -10.10 6.52 -10.32
CA PHE A 47 -9.80 5.34 -11.11
C PHE A 47 -8.42 4.78 -10.80
N VAL A 48 -8.18 3.54 -11.22
CA VAL A 48 -7.02 2.76 -10.83
C VAL A 48 -6.21 2.32 -12.05
N VAL A 49 -4.90 2.30 -11.88
CA VAL A 49 -3.93 1.79 -12.84
C VAL A 49 -3.03 0.77 -12.09
N PRO A 50 -3.42 -0.51 -12.03
CA PRO A 50 -2.67 -1.51 -11.29
C PRO A 50 -1.44 -2.00 -12.05
N VAL A 51 -0.51 -2.62 -11.31
CA VAL A 51 0.63 -3.35 -11.87
C VAL A 51 0.37 -4.86 -11.82
N ASN A 52 0.41 -5.49 -12.98
CA ASN A 52 0.21 -6.92 -13.18
C ASN A 52 1.54 -7.67 -13.09
N ASP A 53 1.58 -8.64 -12.17
CA ASP A 53 2.67 -9.61 -12.02
C ASP A 53 2.44 -10.90 -12.82
N LEU A 54 1.28 -11.02 -13.49
CA LEU A 54 0.88 -12.18 -14.29
C LEU A 54 0.60 -11.74 -15.74
N PRO A 55 1.12 -12.46 -16.76
CA PRO A 55 0.89 -12.11 -18.17
C PRO A 55 -0.58 -12.09 -18.59
N GLN A 56 -1.44 -12.87 -17.93
CA GLN A 56 -2.89 -12.90 -18.19
C GLN A 56 -3.66 -11.79 -17.46
N GLY A 57 -3.00 -10.98 -16.63
CA GLY A 57 -3.62 -9.99 -15.77
C GLY A 57 -4.59 -10.60 -14.74
N TYR A 58 -5.57 -9.79 -14.35
CA TYR A 58 -6.61 -10.16 -13.39
C TYR A 58 -7.99 -9.71 -13.90
N ASP A 59 -9.06 -10.31 -13.35
CA ASP A 59 -10.43 -9.88 -13.62
C ASP A 59 -10.75 -8.62 -12.80
N TYR A 60 -10.29 -7.47 -13.29
CA TYR A 60 -10.41 -6.19 -12.60
C TYR A 60 -11.81 -5.56 -12.74
N PRO A 61 -12.25 -4.81 -11.73
CA PRO A 61 -13.51 -4.06 -11.80
C PRO A 61 -13.37 -2.80 -12.68
N ARG A 62 -14.51 -2.20 -13.03
CA ARG A 62 -14.62 -1.08 -14.00
C ARG A 62 -13.83 0.18 -13.65
N GLU A 63 -13.49 0.39 -12.39
CA GLU A 63 -12.66 1.50 -11.93
C GLU A 63 -11.19 1.34 -12.33
N VAL A 64 -10.75 0.13 -12.68
CA VAL A 64 -9.47 -0.08 -13.35
C VAL A 64 -9.62 0.31 -14.81
N ARG A 65 -8.77 1.23 -15.28
CA ARG A 65 -8.90 1.79 -16.64
C ARG A 65 -7.66 1.64 -17.51
N PHE A 66 -6.54 1.20 -16.93
CA PHE A 66 -5.32 0.88 -17.64
C PHE A 66 -4.53 -0.10 -16.78
N GLU A 67 -3.86 -1.07 -17.37
CA GLU A 67 -3.06 -2.06 -16.65
C GLU A 67 -1.60 -1.95 -17.06
N ILE A 68 -0.70 -1.90 -16.07
CA ILE A 68 0.75 -1.88 -16.30
C ILE A 68 1.25 -3.32 -16.22
N GLU A 69 2.06 -3.72 -17.19
CA GLU A 69 2.74 -5.02 -17.19
C GLU A 69 4.07 -4.84 -16.46
N GLU A 70 4.28 -5.54 -15.34
CA GLU A 70 5.38 -5.29 -14.39
C GLU A 70 6.76 -5.27 -15.07
N GLN A 71 7.01 -6.27 -15.92
CA GLN A 71 8.32 -6.52 -16.53
C GLN A 71 8.50 -5.79 -17.87
N GLU A 72 7.48 -5.08 -18.36
CA GLU A 72 7.52 -4.40 -19.66
C GLU A 72 7.70 -2.89 -19.48
N LEU A 73 8.93 -2.40 -19.67
CA LEU A 73 9.28 -0.99 -19.47
C LEU A 73 8.44 -0.03 -20.33
N ASP A 74 8.06 -0.44 -21.54
CA ASP A 74 7.20 0.36 -22.42
C ASP A 74 5.75 0.46 -21.90
N SER A 75 5.31 -0.48 -21.06
CA SER A 75 4.00 -0.41 -20.42
C SER A 75 3.88 0.79 -19.46
N TYR A 76 4.98 1.12 -18.77
CA TYR A 76 5.07 2.31 -17.91
C TYR A 76 4.99 3.62 -18.69
N LEU A 77 5.52 3.66 -19.92
CA LEU A 77 5.40 4.82 -20.81
C LEU A 77 3.96 4.99 -21.29
N ARG A 78 3.33 3.89 -21.74
CA ARG A 78 1.92 3.92 -22.18
C ARG A 78 0.98 4.33 -21.04
N ALA A 79 1.27 3.91 -19.81
CA ALA A 79 0.52 4.34 -18.63
C ALA A 79 0.68 5.85 -18.38
N ALA A 80 1.89 6.41 -18.52
CA ALA A 80 2.10 7.84 -18.40
C ALA A 80 1.33 8.62 -19.47
N ASP A 81 1.37 8.17 -20.73
CA ASP A 81 0.60 8.77 -21.82
C ASP A 81 -0.91 8.71 -21.53
N TYR A 82 -1.41 7.54 -21.12
CA TYR A 82 -2.80 7.36 -20.73
C TYR A 82 -3.22 8.34 -19.62
N LEU A 83 -2.44 8.46 -18.54
CA LEU A 83 -2.73 9.37 -17.43
C LEU A 83 -2.74 10.84 -17.86
N ASN A 84 -1.81 11.23 -18.74
CA ASN A 84 -1.73 12.56 -19.31
C ASN A 84 -2.95 12.87 -20.20
N PHE A 85 -3.36 11.94 -21.08
CA PHE A 85 -4.54 12.11 -21.94
C PHE A 85 -5.86 12.04 -21.16
N ALA A 86 -5.91 11.26 -20.09
CA ALA A 86 -7.04 11.21 -19.19
C ALA A 86 -7.24 12.54 -18.45
N ASN A 87 -6.26 13.46 -18.45
CA ASN A 87 -6.26 14.69 -17.67
C ASN A 87 -6.52 14.40 -16.19
N ALA A 88 -5.77 13.45 -15.61
CA ALA A 88 -5.80 13.27 -14.16
C ALA A 88 -5.21 14.51 -13.48
N ASP A 89 -5.89 15.02 -12.45
CA ASP A 89 -5.45 16.19 -11.70
C ASP A 89 -4.32 15.84 -10.73
N VAL A 90 -4.33 14.59 -10.23
CA VAL A 90 -3.33 14.07 -9.30
C VAL A 90 -3.20 12.55 -9.44
N VAL A 91 -1.98 12.06 -9.22
CA VAL A 91 -1.68 10.62 -9.10
C VAL A 91 -1.35 10.29 -7.65
N CYS A 92 -2.01 9.27 -7.11
CA CYS A 92 -1.76 8.67 -5.80
C CYS A 92 -0.99 7.34 -5.98
N LEU A 93 0.33 7.37 -5.79
CA LEU A 93 1.20 6.20 -5.94
C LEU A 93 1.33 5.42 -4.62
N GLN A 94 1.14 4.10 -4.67
CA GLN A 94 1.46 3.17 -3.59
C GLN A 94 2.82 2.54 -3.86
N HIS A 95 3.87 3.09 -3.25
CA HIS A 95 5.22 2.62 -3.51
C HIS A 95 5.63 1.49 -2.57
N GLU A 96 5.99 0.35 -3.16
CA GLU A 96 6.82 -0.67 -2.55
C GLU A 96 7.80 -1.25 -3.57
N TYR A 97 9.01 -1.58 -3.11
CA TYR A 97 10.13 -2.03 -3.94
C TYR A 97 9.82 -3.25 -4.81
N GLY A 98 8.92 -4.13 -4.36
CA GLY A 98 8.54 -5.35 -5.06
C GLY A 98 7.44 -5.23 -6.10
N ILE A 99 6.88 -4.03 -6.35
CA ILE A 99 5.71 -3.88 -7.22
C ILE A 99 6.08 -3.68 -8.69
N PHE A 100 7.09 -2.85 -8.95
CA PHE A 100 7.24 -2.22 -10.27
C PHE A 100 8.29 -2.87 -11.18
N GLY A 101 8.77 -4.07 -10.87
CA GLY A 101 9.82 -4.72 -11.66
C GLY A 101 11.17 -3.97 -11.71
N GLY A 102 12.14 -4.62 -12.32
CA GLY A 102 13.54 -4.17 -12.34
C GLY A 102 14.18 -4.10 -10.95
N PRO A 103 15.44 -3.64 -10.84
CA PRO A 103 16.12 -3.54 -9.55
C PRO A 103 15.38 -2.58 -8.61
N SER A 104 14.89 -3.11 -7.48
CA SER A 104 14.18 -2.37 -6.43
C SER A 104 13.00 -1.52 -6.95
N GLY A 105 12.24 -2.02 -7.94
CA GLY A 105 11.07 -1.31 -8.47
C GLY A 105 11.41 -0.17 -9.44
N SER A 106 12.63 -0.15 -10.00
CA SER A 106 13.12 0.99 -10.79
C SER A 106 12.31 1.36 -12.03
N HIS A 107 11.46 0.48 -12.58
CA HIS A 107 10.68 0.84 -13.78
C HIS A 107 9.66 1.95 -13.49
N ILE A 108 9.20 2.13 -12.24
CA ILE A 108 8.27 3.20 -11.86
C ILE A 108 8.81 4.59 -12.21
N ILE A 109 10.13 4.77 -12.17
CA ILE A 109 10.79 6.03 -12.54
C ILE A 109 10.49 6.41 -13.98
N ARG A 110 10.32 5.42 -14.89
CA ARG A 110 9.98 5.67 -16.28
C ARG A 110 8.60 6.31 -16.42
N LEU A 111 7.62 5.86 -15.64
CA LEU A 111 6.29 6.46 -15.59
C LEU A 111 6.36 7.85 -14.97
N LEU A 112 6.94 7.97 -13.76
CA LEU A 112 6.93 9.22 -12.99
C LEU A 112 7.58 10.40 -13.72
N ARG A 113 8.68 10.17 -14.43
CA ARG A 113 9.36 11.22 -15.21
C ARG A 113 8.53 11.78 -16.38
N ASN A 114 7.49 11.07 -16.81
CA ASN A 114 6.66 11.44 -17.96
C ASN A 114 5.25 11.92 -17.56
N LEU A 115 4.92 11.95 -16.26
CA LEU A 115 3.68 12.51 -15.77
C LEU A 115 3.71 14.05 -15.79
N ARG A 116 2.57 14.66 -16.14
CA ARG A 116 2.39 16.11 -16.21
C ARG A 116 1.55 16.70 -15.07
N MET A 117 1.03 15.84 -14.20
CA MET A 117 0.28 16.18 -13.01
C MET A 117 1.10 15.86 -11.75
N PRO A 118 0.81 16.50 -10.60
CA PRO A 118 1.49 16.19 -9.35
C PRO A 118 1.25 14.75 -8.89
N VAL A 119 2.26 14.18 -8.23
CA VAL A 119 2.21 12.84 -7.63
C VAL A 119 2.28 12.95 -6.11
N ALA A 120 1.33 12.33 -5.42
CA ALA A 120 1.39 12.06 -3.98
C ALA A 120 1.75 10.58 -3.79
N THR A 121 2.89 10.30 -3.18
CA THR A 121 3.38 8.92 -3.03
C THR A 121 3.31 8.46 -1.59
N THR A 122 2.56 7.39 -1.34
CA THR A 122 2.58 6.67 -0.07
C THR A 122 3.73 5.66 -0.08
N LEU A 123 4.63 5.78 0.89
CA LEU A 123 5.77 4.88 1.06
C LEU A 123 5.43 3.78 2.07
N HIS A 124 5.24 2.56 1.58
CA HIS A 124 4.93 1.39 2.41
C HIS A 124 6.16 0.87 3.16
N THR A 125 7.36 1.08 2.59
CA THR A 125 8.64 0.73 3.20
C THR A 125 9.60 1.91 3.13
N VAL A 126 10.20 2.28 4.27
CA VAL A 126 11.31 3.24 4.36
C VAL A 126 12.44 2.56 5.12
N LEU A 127 13.56 2.32 4.43
CA LEU A 127 14.68 1.55 5.00
C LEU A 127 15.65 2.48 5.73
N GLN A 128 16.17 2.01 6.86
CA GLN A 128 17.22 2.74 7.58
C GLN A 128 18.58 2.59 6.88
N GLU A 129 18.83 1.41 6.32
CA GLU A 129 20.07 1.04 5.63
C GLU A 129 19.71 0.47 4.24
N PRO A 130 19.30 1.32 3.29
CA PRO A 130 19.03 0.88 1.93
C PRO A 130 20.33 0.46 1.23
N ASN A 131 20.26 -0.56 0.35
CA ASN A 131 21.31 -0.79 -0.63
C ASN A 131 21.30 0.30 -1.72
N ASP A 132 22.30 0.29 -2.61
CA ASP A 132 22.48 1.32 -3.63
C ASP A 132 21.26 1.48 -4.56
N ASP A 133 20.63 0.37 -4.97
CA ASP A 133 19.43 0.41 -5.83
C ASP A 133 18.20 0.93 -5.09
N GLN A 134 17.97 0.46 -3.86
CA GLN A 134 16.86 0.91 -3.01
C GLN A 134 16.98 2.41 -2.72
N ARG A 135 18.20 2.89 -2.46
CA ARG A 135 18.49 4.31 -2.23
C ARG A 135 18.21 5.13 -3.49
N ARG A 136 18.81 4.72 -4.61
CA ARG A 136 18.69 5.40 -5.91
C ARG A 136 17.25 5.47 -6.41
N VAL A 137 16.45 4.41 -6.20
CA VAL A 137 15.04 4.41 -6.60
C VAL A 137 14.23 5.32 -5.69
N LEU A 138 14.36 5.18 -4.37
CA LEU A 138 13.53 5.95 -3.43
C LEU A 138 13.83 7.45 -3.51
N ASP A 139 15.10 7.86 -3.65
CA ASP A 139 15.46 9.27 -3.85
C ASP A 139 14.76 9.86 -5.08
N GLN A 140 14.74 9.15 -6.20
CA GLN A 140 14.06 9.62 -7.41
C GLN A 140 12.54 9.63 -7.27
N VAL A 141 11.95 8.65 -6.61
CA VAL A 141 10.51 8.64 -6.31
C VAL A 141 10.16 9.85 -5.44
N ILE A 142 10.96 10.14 -4.41
CA ILE A 142 10.79 11.32 -3.56
C ILE A 142 10.91 12.60 -4.40
N ASP A 143 11.94 12.74 -5.22
CA ASP A 143 12.18 13.94 -6.04
C ASP A 143 11.02 14.22 -7.00
N LEU A 144 10.51 13.18 -7.66
CA LEU A 144 9.42 13.25 -8.62
C LEU A 144 8.03 13.38 -7.97
N SER A 145 7.93 13.17 -6.65
CA SER A 145 6.68 13.37 -5.92
C SER A 145 6.52 14.82 -5.49
N ALA A 146 5.29 15.35 -5.54
CA ALA A 146 4.95 16.63 -4.93
C ALA A 146 4.87 16.51 -3.40
N ARG A 147 4.28 15.40 -2.92
CA ARG A 147 4.14 15.05 -1.49
C ARG A 147 4.52 13.59 -1.29
N VAL A 148 5.10 13.26 -0.13
CA VAL A 148 5.33 11.87 0.28
C VAL A 148 4.59 11.58 1.57
N ILE A 149 3.88 10.48 1.61
CA ILE A 149 3.06 10.06 2.75
C ILE A 149 3.72 8.87 3.41
N VAL A 150 3.85 8.93 4.74
CA VAL A 150 4.29 7.82 5.58
C VAL A 150 3.27 7.57 6.68
N MET A 151 3.29 6.35 7.23
CA MET A 151 2.26 5.93 8.20
C MET A 151 2.76 5.85 9.64
N THR A 152 4.06 6.10 9.86
CA THR A 152 4.67 6.03 11.20
C THR A 152 5.66 7.16 11.42
N GLU A 153 5.74 7.61 12.67
CA GLU A 153 6.76 8.59 13.12
C GLU A 153 8.18 8.09 12.86
N ARG A 154 8.40 6.77 12.93
CA ARG A 154 9.69 6.17 12.59
C ARG A 154 10.03 6.40 11.12
N ALA A 155 9.12 6.11 10.20
CA ALA A 155 9.35 6.34 8.77
C ALA A 155 9.55 7.83 8.47
N HIS A 156 8.76 8.71 9.11
CA HIS A 156 8.94 10.16 9.01
C HIS A 156 10.36 10.59 9.44
N ALA A 157 10.83 10.10 10.59
CA ALA A 157 12.18 10.38 11.07
C ALA A 157 13.27 9.82 10.14
N LEU A 158 13.06 8.63 9.56
CA LEU A 158 14.00 8.03 8.61
C LEU A 158 14.11 8.85 7.32
N LEU A 159 12.99 9.31 6.75
CA LEU A 159 13.00 10.19 5.57
C LEU A 159 13.85 11.44 5.80
N ARG A 160 13.73 12.06 6.97
CA ARG A 160 14.54 13.23 7.31
C ARG A 160 16.03 12.91 7.53
N LYS A 161 16.32 11.84 8.26
CA LYS A 161 17.70 11.54 8.70
C LYS A 161 18.54 10.82 7.65
N VAL A 162 17.94 9.90 6.90
CA VAL A 162 18.64 9.02 5.95
C VAL A 162 18.56 9.56 4.52
N TYR A 163 17.39 10.11 4.16
CA TYR A 163 17.08 10.55 2.80
C TYR A 163 17.03 12.08 2.64
N ALA A 164 17.27 12.83 3.74
CA ALA A 164 17.29 14.30 3.77
C ALA A 164 16.02 14.98 3.19
N VAL A 165 14.86 14.32 3.28
CA VAL A 165 13.60 14.86 2.75
C VAL A 165 13.17 16.06 3.59
N PRO A 166 12.82 17.21 2.97
CA PRO A 166 12.30 18.37 3.69
C PRO A 166 11.02 18.01 4.45
N GLU A 167 10.93 18.40 5.72
CA GLU A 167 9.76 18.15 6.57
C GLU A 167 8.46 18.63 5.92
N ALA A 168 8.50 19.80 5.28
CA ALA A 168 7.36 20.33 4.57
C ALA A 168 6.80 19.34 3.53
N LYS A 169 7.62 18.49 2.90
CA LYS A 169 7.24 17.52 1.84
C LYS A 169 6.56 16.26 2.38
N ILE A 170 6.67 15.98 3.69
CA ILE A 170 6.25 14.73 4.29
C ILE A 170 4.93 14.90 5.03
N ASP A 171 3.96 14.05 4.71
CA ASP A 171 2.68 13.95 5.41
C ASP A 171 2.63 12.65 6.21
N LEU A 172 2.29 12.74 7.50
CA LEU A 172 2.07 11.57 8.36
C LEU A 172 0.58 11.23 8.39
N ILE A 173 0.19 10.17 7.67
CA ILE A 173 -1.18 9.67 7.63
C ILE A 173 -1.16 8.22 8.05
N ALA A 174 -1.66 7.94 9.26
CA ALA A 174 -1.69 6.60 9.82
C ALA A 174 -2.53 5.64 8.95
N HIS A 175 -2.12 4.38 8.91
CA HIS A 175 -2.90 3.33 8.24
C HIS A 175 -4.25 3.16 8.95
N GLY A 176 -5.35 3.27 8.20
CA GLY A 176 -6.70 3.01 8.72
C GLY A 176 -7.00 1.51 8.82
N ILE A 177 -8.03 1.13 9.57
CA ILE A 177 -8.59 -0.23 9.52
C ILE A 177 -10.09 -0.12 9.25
N PRO A 178 -10.69 -1.13 8.59
CA PRO A 178 -12.14 -1.18 8.47
C PRO A 178 -12.80 -1.10 9.85
N ASP A 179 -13.85 -0.30 9.96
CA ASP A 179 -14.67 -0.27 11.16
C ASP A 179 -15.53 -1.53 11.19
N MET A 180 -15.24 -2.43 12.14
CA MET A 180 -15.93 -3.69 12.30
C MET A 180 -16.59 -3.74 13.67
N ALA A 181 -17.85 -4.16 13.70
CA ALA A 181 -18.54 -4.43 14.95
C ALA A 181 -17.80 -5.53 15.73
N PHE A 182 -17.77 -5.40 17.05
CA PHE A 182 -17.28 -6.46 17.90
C PHE A 182 -18.18 -7.70 17.77
N ILE A 183 -17.57 -8.85 17.46
CA ILE A 183 -18.25 -10.14 17.39
C ILE A 183 -17.64 -11.04 18.46
N ASP A 184 -18.48 -11.82 19.14
CA ASP A 184 -18.03 -12.78 20.14
C ASP A 184 -17.07 -13.82 19.50
N PRO A 185 -15.81 -13.92 19.96
CA PRO A 185 -14.86 -14.89 19.44
C PRO A 185 -15.28 -16.36 19.64
N ALA A 186 -16.16 -16.68 20.60
CA ALA A 186 -16.55 -18.05 20.92
C ALA A 186 -17.12 -18.79 19.69
N PHE A 187 -17.95 -18.12 18.90
CA PHE A 187 -18.54 -18.67 17.69
C PHE A 187 -17.49 -19.13 16.67
N TYR A 188 -16.41 -18.36 16.48
CA TYR A 188 -15.34 -18.73 15.57
C TYR A 188 -14.37 -19.75 16.19
N LYS A 189 -14.15 -19.70 17.51
CA LYS A 189 -13.30 -20.69 18.20
C LYS A 189 -13.88 -22.11 18.14
N ASP A 190 -15.20 -22.24 18.15
CA ASP A 190 -15.88 -23.54 17.96
C ASP A 190 -15.53 -24.18 16.60
N GLN A 191 -15.52 -23.40 15.53
CA GLN A 191 -15.17 -23.87 14.18
C GLN A 191 -13.75 -24.46 14.09
N PHE A 192 -12.84 -24.06 14.98
CA PHE A 192 -11.47 -24.54 15.05
C PHE A 192 -11.21 -25.49 16.24
N GLY A 193 -12.23 -25.87 17.02
CA GLY A 193 -12.08 -26.76 18.17
C GLY A 193 -11.21 -26.19 19.31
N VAL A 194 -11.21 -24.86 19.45
CA VAL A 194 -10.43 -24.13 20.46
C VAL A 194 -11.31 -23.30 21.39
N GLU A 195 -12.57 -23.68 21.53
CA GLU A 195 -13.47 -23.11 22.52
C GLU A 195 -12.89 -23.26 23.94
N GLY A 196 -13.05 -22.23 24.79
CA GLY A 196 -12.52 -22.20 26.16
C GLY A 196 -10.99 -22.12 26.27
N LYS A 197 -10.25 -22.12 25.16
CA LYS A 197 -8.78 -22.02 25.14
C LYS A 197 -8.27 -20.59 25.01
N PHE A 198 -7.06 -20.34 25.50
CA PHE A 198 -6.29 -19.14 25.18
C PHE A 198 -5.65 -19.35 23.81
N VAL A 199 -5.95 -18.49 22.85
CA VAL A 199 -5.51 -18.66 21.46
C VAL A 199 -4.54 -17.54 21.09
N ALA A 200 -3.34 -17.89 20.65
CA ALA A 200 -2.45 -17.00 19.95
C ALA A 200 -2.61 -17.16 18.44
N LEU A 201 -2.86 -16.04 17.76
CA LEU A 201 -2.99 -15.97 16.32
C LEU A 201 -1.92 -15.04 15.76
N THR A 202 -1.22 -15.51 14.73
CA THR A 202 -0.38 -14.66 13.88
C THR A 202 -0.91 -14.74 12.45
N PHE A 203 -0.93 -13.61 11.75
CA PHE A 203 -1.39 -13.52 10.37
C PHE A 203 -0.35 -12.77 9.51
N GLY A 204 -0.45 -13.00 8.20
CA GLY A 204 0.46 -12.44 7.20
C GLY A 204 1.50 -13.44 6.70
N LEU A 205 2.31 -12.98 5.74
CA LEU A 205 3.36 -13.80 5.13
C LEU A 205 4.40 -14.23 6.17
N LEU A 206 4.80 -15.51 6.10
CA LEU A 206 5.88 -16.05 6.92
C LEU A 206 7.21 -15.44 6.48
N SER A 207 7.85 -14.69 7.37
CA SER A 207 9.19 -14.15 7.15
C SER A 207 10.00 -14.10 8.44
N PRO A 208 11.34 -14.11 8.37
CA PRO A 208 12.20 -14.05 9.57
C PRO A 208 11.91 -12.83 10.47
N ASN A 209 11.52 -11.71 9.87
CA ASN A 209 11.22 -10.47 10.61
C ASN A 209 9.93 -10.55 11.45
N LYS A 210 9.12 -11.62 11.31
CA LYS A 210 7.93 -11.84 12.13
C LYS A 210 8.26 -12.39 13.52
N GLY A 211 9.48 -12.91 13.72
CA GLY A 211 9.93 -13.41 15.02
C GLY A 211 9.13 -14.62 15.53
N ILE A 212 8.55 -15.42 14.63
CA ILE A 212 7.74 -16.60 14.97
C ILE A 212 8.58 -17.62 15.78
N GLU A 213 9.87 -17.72 15.49
CA GLU A 213 10.83 -18.54 16.23
C GLU A 213 10.95 -18.13 17.70
N HIS A 214 10.77 -16.86 18.03
CA HIS A 214 10.77 -16.40 19.42
C HIS A 214 9.54 -16.92 20.16
N MET A 215 8.37 -16.85 19.51
CA MET A 215 7.13 -17.40 20.07
C MET A 215 7.25 -18.92 20.27
N LEU A 216 7.72 -19.64 19.25
CA LEU A 216 7.91 -21.10 19.33
C LEU A 216 8.87 -21.50 20.46
N ARG A 217 9.96 -20.76 20.67
CA ARG A 217 10.89 -20.99 21.79
C ARG A 217 10.27 -20.68 23.16
N ALA A 218 9.37 -19.69 23.23
CA ALA A 218 8.66 -19.35 24.46
C ALA A 218 7.57 -20.39 24.82
N MET A 219 7.09 -21.16 23.84
CA MET A 219 5.92 -22.01 24.03
C MET A 219 6.01 -23.05 25.15
N PRO A 220 7.13 -23.76 25.35
CA PRO A 220 7.26 -24.69 26.47
C PRO A 220 7.10 -24.03 27.84
N ALA A 221 7.50 -22.76 27.99
CA ALA A 221 7.33 -22.03 29.24
C ALA A 221 5.87 -21.61 29.46
N ILE A 222 5.22 -21.11 28.41
CA ILE A 222 3.81 -20.70 28.45
C ILE A 222 2.92 -21.90 28.76
N LEU A 223 3.12 -23.05 28.11
CA LEU A 223 2.30 -24.25 28.33
C LEU A 223 2.44 -24.86 29.73
N ARG A 224 3.54 -24.59 30.46
CA ARG A 224 3.67 -25.01 31.86
C ARG A 224 2.73 -24.23 32.78
N GLU A 225 2.47 -22.97 32.48
CA GLU A 225 1.62 -22.09 33.29
C GLU A 225 0.17 -22.05 32.77
N TYR A 226 -0.01 -22.14 31.46
CA TYR A 226 -1.29 -22.11 30.75
C TYR A 226 -1.44 -23.36 29.85
N PRO A 227 -1.78 -24.53 30.42
CA PRO A 227 -1.86 -25.78 29.66
C PRO A 227 -2.92 -25.79 28.53
N SER A 228 -3.90 -24.89 28.59
CA SER A 228 -4.95 -24.72 27.58
C SER A 228 -4.60 -23.69 26.49
N PHE A 229 -3.38 -23.15 26.49
CA PHE A 229 -2.92 -22.23 25.45
C PHE A 229 -2.66 -22.98 24.13
N VAL A 230 -3.07 -22.39 23.01
CA VAL A 230 -2.90 -22.89 21.64
C VAL A 230 -2.47 -21.79 20.70
#